data_AF-A0A6M1SLD4-F1
#
_entry.id   AF-A0A6M1SLD4-F1
#
_cell.length_a   1.000
_cell.length_b   1.000
_cell.length_c   1.000
_cell.angle_alpha   90.00
_cell.angle_beta   90.00
_cell.angle_gamma   90.00
#
_symmetry.space_group_name_H-M   'P 1'
#
loop_
_entity.id
_entity.type
_entity.pdbx_description
1 polymer ?
#
loop_
_entity_poly.entity_id
_entity_poly.type
_entity_poly.pdbx_seq_one_letter_code
_entity_poly.pdbx_strand_id
1 'polypeptide(L)'
;RYTGDRKLEKPLAAVQMGLIYVNPEGPNGVPDPLLAAKDIRETFGRMAMNDEETLALIAGGHTFGKAHGARSPEKCVGAEPAAAGIEQQGLGWKNSCGKGNAGDTITSGLEGAWTSSPARFTTQYLTNLFAFDWVQTKSPAGATQWVPKNADQLQ
;
A
#
# COMPACT_ATOMS: atom_id res chain seq x y z
N ARG A 1 -18.20 5.90 -7.91
CA ARG A 1 -17.56 6.02 -9.24
C ARG A 1 -17.65 4.75 -10.10
N TYR A 2 -18.47 3.77 -9.69
CA TYR A 2 -18.71 2.52 -10.41
C TYR A 2 -20.19 2.43 -10.77
N THR A 3 -20.50 1.80 -11.90
CA THR A 3 -21.87 1.46 -12.31
C THR A 3 -21.95 0.00 -12.78
N GLY A 4 -23.14 -0.60 -12.67
CA GLY A 4 -23.36 -2.01 -13.05
C GLY A 4 -22.38 -2.97 -12.37
N ASP A 5 -21.84 -3.91 -13.14
CA ASP A 5 -20.88 -4.94 -12.68
C ASP A 5 -19.47 -4.39 -12.48
N ARG A 6 -19.33 -3.41 -11.57
CA ARG A 6 -18.04 -2.78 -11.20
C ARG A 6 -17.32 -2.18 -12.42
N LYS A 7 -18.05 -1.53 -13.32
CA LYS A 7 -17.45 -0.76 -14.42
C LYS A 7 -17.02 0.62 -13.92
N LEU A 8 -15.71 0.89 -13.90
CA LEU A 8 -15.20 2.20 -13.49
C LEU A 8 -15.60 3.26 -14.53
N GLU A 9 -16.16 4.38 -14.09
CA GLU A 9 -16.59 5.45 -14.99
C GLU A 9 -15.40 6.07 -15.74
N LYS A 10 -15.55 6.38 -17.03
CA LYS A 10 -14.53 7.13 -17.79
C LYS A 10 -14.65 8.63 -17.48
N PRO A 11 -13.54 9.39 -17.39
CA PRO A 11 -12.16 9.03 -17.70
C PRO A 11 -11.34 8.54 -16.50
N LEU A 12 -11.98 8.08 -15.42
CA LEU A 12 -11.26 7.71 -14.19
C LEU A 12 -10.43 6.44 -14.38
N ALA A 13 -9.28 6.41 -13.71
CA ALA A 13 -8.34 5.28 -13.71
C ALA A 13 -7.93 4.83 -12.29
N ALA A 14 -8.67 5.27 -11.27
CA ALA A 14 -8.45 4.88 -9.87
C ALA A 14 -9.76 4.47 -9.19
N VAL A 15 -9.71 3.46 -8.32
CA VAL A 15 -10.89 2.82 -7.71
C VAL A 15 -11.58 3.68 -6.63
N GLN A 16 -10.85 4.59 -5.98
CA GLN A 16 -11.36 5.51 -4.95
C GLN A 16 -10.72 6.90 -5.09
N MET A 17 -11.40 7.93 -4.58
CA MET A 17 -10.85 9.30 -4.59
C MET A 17 -9.63 9.37 -3.69
N GLY A 18 -8.57 10.03 -4.17
CA GLY A 18 -7.29 10.15 -3.45
C GLY A 18 -6.33 8.97 -3.61
N LEU A 19 -6.76 7.84 -4.19
CA LEU A 19 -5.85 6.74 -4.53
C LEU A 19 -5.23 6.93 -5.92
N ILE A 20 -4.03 6.38 -6.12
CA ILE A 20 -3.34 6.40 -7.42
C ILE A 20 -3.97 5.40 -8.40
N TYR A 21 -4.13 4.13 -7.99
CA TYR A 21 -4.75 3.07 -8.81
C TYR A 21 -5.82 2.31 -8.01
N VAL A 22 -5.38 1.41 -7.13
CA VAL A 22 -6.21 0.49 -6.36
C VAL A 22 -6.07 0.71 -4.86
N ASN A 23 -6.97 0.11 -4.08
CA ASN A 23 -6.84 0.03 -2.64
C ASN A 23 -5.88 -1.12 -2.26
N PRO A 24 -4.81 -0.86 -1.49
CA PRO A 24 -3.81 -1.88 -1.17
C PRO A 24 -4.32 -2.98 -0.22
N GLU A 25 -5.44 -2.76 0.48
CA GLU A 25 -6.12 -3.80 1.27
C GLU A 25 -7.08 -4.65 0.42
N GLY A 26 -7.28 -4.29 -0.85
CA GLY A 26 -8.22 -4.93 -1.78
C GLY A 26 -9.52 -4.14 -1.99
N PRO A 27 -10.39 -4.60 -2.90
CA PRO A 27 -11.59 -3.88 -3.33
C PRO A 27 -12.48 -3.44 -2.17
N ASN A 28 -12.59 -2.13 -1.95
CA ASN A 28 -13.33 -1.54 -0.82
C ASN A 28 -12.91 -2.10 0.56
N GLY A 29 -11.63 -2.47 0.72
CA GLY A 29 -11.09 -3.06 1.94
C GLY A 29 -11.34 -4.56 2.10
N VAL A 30 -11.89 -5.24 1.09
CA VAL A 30 -12.04 -6.71 1.08
C VAL A 30 -10.71 -7.35 0.67
N PRO A 31 -10.03 -8.11 1.56
CA PRO A 31 -8.69 -8.64 1.33
C PRO A 31 -8.70 -9.92 0.47
N ASP A 32 -9.28 -9.83 -0.72
CA ASP A 32 -9.28 -10.90 -1.73
C ASP A 32 -8.30 -10.56 -2.85
N PRO A 33 -7.16 -11.27 -2.97
CA PRO A 33 -6.16 -11.02 -4.01
C PRO A 33 -6.68 -11.21 -5.43
N LEU A 34 -7.64 -12.13 -5.66
CA LEU A 34 -8.20 -12.39 -6.98
C LEU A 34 -9.15 -11.28 -7.41
N LEU A 35 -9.91 -10.70 -6.47
CA LEU A 35 -10.70 -9.51 -6.75
C LEU A 35 -9.80 -8.28 -6.93
N ALA A 36 -8.76 -8.13 -6.11
CA ALA A 36 -7.77 -7.05 -6.26
C ALA A 36 -7.07 -7.09 -7.62
N ALA A 37 -6.72 -8.27 -8.13
CA ALA A 37 -6.08 -8.44 -9.44
C ALA A 37 -6.95 -7.92 -10.61
N LYS A 38 -8.28 -7.95 -10.49
CA LYS A 38 -9.18 -7.38 -11.50
C LYS A 38 -9.09 -5.86 -11.51
N ASP A 39 -9.14 -5.24 -10.33
CA ASP A 39 -9.00 -3.78 -10.19
C ASP A 39 -7.61 -3.31 -10.63
N ILE A 40 -6.55 -4.08 -10.32
CA ILE A 40 -5.17 -3.78 -10.75
C ILE A 40 -5.11 -3.76 -12.28
N ARG A 41 -5.57 -4.83 -12.94
CA ARG A 41 -5.55 -4.94 -14.40
C ARG A 41 -6.37 -3.83 -15.07
N GLU A 42 -7.56 -3.53 -14.56
CA GLU A 42 -8.39 -2.45 -15.12
C GLU A 42 -7.72 -1.08 -14.99
N THR A 43 -7.21 -0.75 -13.80
CA THR A 43 -6.65 0.59 -13.54
C THR A 43 -5.32 0.82 -14.25
N PHE A 44 -4.43 -0.17 -14.25
CA PHE A 44 -3.18 -0.11 -15.03
C PHE A 44 -3.44 -0.07 -16.54
N GLY A 45 -4.40 -0.87 -17.05
CA GLY A 45 -4.80 -0.82 -18.46
C GLY A 45 -5.35 0.55 -18.88
N ARG A 46 -6.06 1.24 -17.98
CA ARG A 46 -6.51 2.64 -18.21
C ARG A 46 -5.37 3.65 -18.15
N MET A 47 -4.23 3.29 -17.57
CA MET A 47 -3.00 4.07 -17.55
C MET A 47 -1.94 3.53 -18.53
N ALA A 48 -2.39 2.83 -19.58
CA ALA A 48 -1.57 2.37 -20.70
C ALA A 48 -0.48 1.35 -20.34
N MET A 49 -0.68 0.56 -19.28
CA MET A 49 0.20 -0.54 -18.92
C MET A 49 -0.49 -1.88 -19.16
N ASN A 50 0.17 -2.79 -19.86
CA ASN A 50 -0.29 -4.17 -20.04
C ASN A 50 0.07 -5.05 -18.82
N ASP A 51 -0.29 -6.34 -18.88
CA ASP A 51 -0.09 -7.28 -17.76
C ASP A 51 1.40 -7.48 -17.39
N GLU A 52 2.29 -7.55 -18.38
CA GLU A 52 3.73 -7.73 -18.16
C GLU A 52 4.35 -6.47 -17.51
N GLU A 53 4.02 -5.30 -18.04
CA GLU A 53 4.46 -4.02 -17.51
C GLU A 53 3.93 -3.77 -16.10
N THR A 54 2.68 -4.14 -15.84
CA THR A 54 2.05 -4.03 -14.51
C THR A 54 2.78 -4.90 -13.49
N LEU A 55 3.08 -6.16 -13.83
CA LEU A 55 3.87 -7.04 -12.96
C LEU A 55 5.24 -6.44 -12.69
N ALA A 56 5.94 -6.00 -13.75
CA ALA A 56 7.29 -5.44 -13.64
C ALA A 56 7.32 -4.16 -12.77
N LEU A 57 6.34 -3.27 -12.93
CA LEU A 57 6.23 -2.04 -12.14
C LEU A 57 5.98 -2.34 -10.65
N ILE A 58 5.02 -3.22 -10.34
CA ILE A 58 4.66 -3.54 -8.96
C ILE A 58 5.80 -4.30 -8.26
N ALA A 59 6.30 -5.38 -8.88
CA ALA A 59 7.38 -6.17 -8.30
C ALA A 59 8.70 -5.40 -8.22
N GLY A 60 9.01 -4.61 -9.26
CA GLY A 60 10.19 -3.75 -9.29
C GLY A 60 10.13 -2.66 -8.22
N GLY A 61 8.99 -1.98 -8.06
CA GLY A 61 8.79 -0.98 -7.02
C GLY A 61 8.88 -1.56 -5.61
N HIS A 62 8.13 -2.63 -5.33
CA HIS A 62 8.11 -3.29 -4.02
C HIS A 62 9.36 -4.12 -3.71
N THR A 63 10.36 -4.16 -4.59
CA THR A 63 11.71 -4.63 -4.23
C THR A 63 12.39 -3.70 -3.24
N PHE A 64 11.99 -2.42 -3.21
CA PHE A 64 12.61 -1.38 -2.42
C PHE A 64 11.71 -0.88 -1.27
N GLY A 65 12.36 -0.38 -0.22
CA GLY A 65 11.70 0.37 0.85
C GLY A 65 10.75 -0.47 1.70
N LYS A 66 9.72 0.21 2.23
CA LYS A 66 8.71 -0.33 3.14
C LYS A 66 7.44 0.52 3.15
N ALA A 67 6.35 -0.04 3.67
CA ALA A 67 5.16 0.72 4.07
C ALA A 67 5.29 1.23 5.52
N HIS A 68 4.52 2.28 5.86
CA HIS A 68 4.54 2.93 7.18
C HIS A 68 3.15 3.03 7.81
N GLY A 69 3.01 2.47 9.00
CA GLY A 69 1.77 2.20 9.71
C GLY A 69 2.02 1.85 11.18
N ALA A 70 2.96 2.55 11.81
CA ALA A 70 3.38 2.28 13.19
C ALA A 70 2.23 2.40 14.21
N ARG A 71 1.21 3.23 13.92
CA ARG A 71 -0.01 3.43 14.74
C ARG A 71 -1.18 3.88 13.85
N SER A 72 -2.38 3.89 14.42
CA SER A 72 -3.60 4.38 13.76
C SER A 72 -3.43 5.84 13.28
N PRO A 73 -3.62 6.11 11.97
CA PRO A 73 -3.48 7.45 11.42
C PRO A 73 -4.55 8.41 11.95
N GLU A 74 -5.76 7.94 12.23
CA GLU A 74 -6.90 8.77 12.66
C GLU A 74 -6.64 9.52 13.96
N LYS A 75 -5.76 8.99 14.82
CA LYS A 75 -5.41 9.57 16.12
C LYS A 75 -4.12 10.39 16.09
N CYS A 76 -3.28 10.17 15.09
CA CYS A 76 -1.88 10.60 15.10
C CYS A 76 -1.54 11.57 13.97
N VAL A 77 -2.20 11.46 12.81
CA VAL A 77 -1.85 12.18 11.59
C VAL A 77 -2.78 13.39 11.43
N GLY A 78 -2.19 14.58 11.38
CA GLY A 78 -2.91 15.84 11.16
C GLY A 78 -3.28 16.10 9.69
N ALA A 79 -3.72 17.34 9.43
CA ALA A 79 -4.18 17.79 8.12
C ALA A 79 -3.14 17.59 7.00
N GLU A 80 -3.62 17.29 5.80
CA GLU A 80 -2.83 17.26 4.57
C GLU A 80 -2.26 18.64 4.22
N PRO A 81 -1.24 18.74 3.34
CA PRO A 81 -0.51 19.99 3.10
C PRO A 81 -1.38 21.20 2.74
N ALA A 82 -2.47 21.00 1.98
CA ALA A 82 -3.35 22.08 1.56
C ALA A 82 -4.26 22.62 2.69
N ALA A 83 -4.47 21.84 3.76
CA ALA A 83 -5.26 22.22 4.92
C ALA A 83 -4.39 22.45 6.18
N ALA A 84 -3.08 22.25 6.07
CA ALA A 84 -2.14 22.50 7.14
C ALA A 84 -1.94 24.00 7.38
N GLY A 85 -1.61 24.37 8.62
CA GLY A 85 -1.27 25.74 8.97
C GLY A 85 -0.01 26.23 8.25
N ILE A 86 0.08 27.55 8.01
CA ILE A 86 1.22 28.17 7.31
C ILE A 86 2.57 27.89 7.98
N GLU A 87 2.58 27.65 9.29
CA GLU A 87 3.77 27.29 10.06
C GLU A 87 4.33 25.90 9.70
N GLN A 88 3.56 25.05 9.00
CA GLN A 88 4.08 23.80 8.42
C GLN A 88 4.87 24.03 7.12
N GLN A 89 4.93 25.26 6.60
CA GLN A 89 5.77 25.64 5.46
C GLN A 89 5.57 24.75 4.22
N GLY A 90 4.32 24.43 3.90
CA GLY A 90 3.95 23.59 2.75
C GLY A 90 4.04 22.08 2.99
N LEU A 91 4.44 21.66 4.20
CA LEU A 91 4.32 20.26 4.64
C LEU A 91 2.91 19.98 5.21
N GLY A 92 2.60 18.70 5.40
CA GLY A 92 1.35 18.23 5.99
C GLY A 92 1.51 16.84 6.59
N TRP A 93 0.39 16.22 6.97
CA TRP A 93 0.34 14.92 7.64
C TRP A 93 1.23 14.85 8.88
N LYS A 94 1.29 15.97 9.63
CA LYS A 94 2.10 16.07 10.85
C LYS A 94 1.71 14.94 11.80
N ASN A 95 2.67 14.10 12.14
CA ASN A 95 2.47 12.99 13.05
C ASN A 95 2.77 13.43 14.50
N SER A 96 1.75 13.39 15.35
CA SER A 96 1.84 13.78 16.77
C SER A 96 2.18 12.62 17.71
N CYS A 97 2.25 11.39 17.19
CA CYS A 97 2.54 10.20 17.97
C CYS A 97 4.03 9.81 17.91
N GLY A 98 4.57 9.37 19.05
CA GLY A 98 5.98 9.00 19.17
C GLY A 98 6.90 10.16 18.79
N LYS A 99 7.96 9.88 18.02
CA LYS A 99 8.85 10.91 17.45
C LYS A 99 8.28 11.59 16.20
N GLY A 100 7.18 11.08 15.65
CA GLY A 100 6.59 11.56 14.41
C GLY A 100 7.34 11.19 13.13
N ASN A 101 8.44 10.44 13.22
CA ASN A 101 9.29 10.05 12.09
C ASN A 101 10.05 8.72 12.36
N ALA A 102 10.82 8.27 11.38
CA ALA A 102 11.60 7.03 11.42
C ALA A 102 10.74 5.82 11.85
N GLY A 103 11.04 5.21 13.00
CA GLY A 103 10.30 4.05 13.52
C GLY A 103 8.84 4.34 13.89
N ASP A 104 8.48 5.61 14.09
CA ASP A 104 7.12 6.03 14.42
C ASP A 104 6.36 6.59 13.19
N THR A 105 6.93 6.48 11.99
CA THR A 105 6.30 7.01 10.76
C THR A 105 4.95 6.33 10.48
N ILE A 106 3.97 7.13 10.06
CA ILE A 106 2.66 6.68 9.64
C ILE A 106 2.37 7.31 8.28
N THR A 107 1.96 6.50 7.29
CA THR A 107 1.59 6.98 5.96
C THR A 107 0.35 6.21 5.47
N SER A 108 0.54 5.01 4.94
CA SER A 108 -0.54 4.16 4.43
C SER A 108 -1.35 3.45 5.52
N GLY A 109 -0.79 3.31 6.73
CA GLY A 109 -1.34 2.43 7.77
C GLY A 109 -0.87 0.96 7.64
N LEU A 110 -0.45 0.51 6.46
CA LEU A 110 0.31 -0.76 6.30
C LEU A 110 1.74 -0.63 6.84
N GLU A 111 2.31 -1.70 7.37
CA GLU A 111 3.64 -1.67 8.02
C GLU A 111 4.53 -2.85 7.58
N GLY A 112 5.78 -2.54 7.22
CA GLY A 112 6.80 -3.55 6.96
C GLY A 112 7.44 -3.44 5.57
N ALA A 113 8.59 -4.10 5.42
CA ALA A 113 9.32 -4.22 4.16
C ALA A 113 8.99 -5.53 3.45
N TRP A 114 9.12 -5.56 2.14
CA TRP A 114 8.91 -6.77 1.34
C TRP A 114 10.17 -7.64 1.19
N THR A 115 11.35 -7.05 1.38
CA THR A 115 12.66 -7.71 1.19
C THR A 115 13.53 -7.52 2.42
N SER A 116 14.51 -8.41 2.63
CA SER A 116 15.50 -8.28 3.72
C SER A 116 16.58 -7.26 3.40
N SER A 117 16.67 -6.81 2.14
CA SER A 117 17.61 -5.80 1.66
C SER A 117 16.87 -4.63 0.97
N PRO A 118 16.02 -3.87 1.69
CA PRO A 118 15.09 -2.89 1.11
C PRO A 118 15.77 -1.68 0.43
N ALA A 119 17.07 -1.49 0.63
CA ALA A 119 17.85 -0.43 -0.02
C ALA A 119 18.71 -0.93 -1.20
N ARG A 120 18.49 -2.16 -1.68
CA ARG A 120 19.23 -2.76 -2.79
C ARG A 120 18.29 -3.42 -3.78
N PHE A 121 18.64 -3.35 -5.06
CA PHE A 121 17.94 -4.13 -6.07
C PHE A 121 18.23 -5.63 -5.84
N THR A 122 17.18 -6.43 -5.75
CA THR A 122 17.23 -7.88 -5.57
C THR A 122 16.02 -8.53 -6.25
N THR A 123 16.01 -9.85 -6.36
CA THR A 123 14.81 -10.60 -6.81
C THR A 123 13.93 -11.05 -5.64
N GLN A 124 14.24 -10.59 -4.41
CA GLN A 124 13.63 -11.15 -3.19
C GLN A 124 12.13 -10.92 -3.10
N TYR A 125 11.57 -9.86 -3.69
CA TYR A 125 10.12 -9.66 -3.70
C TYR A 125 9.41 -10.89 -4.31
N LEU A 126 9.81 -11.30 -5.51
CA LEU A 126 9.23 -12.47 -6.19
C LEU A 126 9.64 -13.77 -5.51
N THR A 127 10.90 -13.89 -5.08
CA THR A 127 11.36 -15.08 -4.35
C THR A 127 10.53 -15.30 -3.08
N ASN A 128 10.32 -14.28 -2.27
CA ASN A 128 9.50 -14.35 -1.06
C ASN A 128 8.03 -14.65 -1.39
N LEU A 129 7.47 -13.97 -2.40
CA LEU A 129 6.09 -14.15 -2.82
C LEU A 129 5.77 -15.60 -3.16
N PHE A 130 6.67 -16.29 -3.87
CA PHE A 130 6.48 -17.68 -4.27
C PHE A 130 6.97 -18.72 -3.25
N ALA A 131 7.92 -18.37 -2.38
CA ALA A 131 8.51 -19.32 -1.43
C ALA A 131 7.67 -19.52 -0.16
N PHE A 132 6.80 -18.57 0.18
CA PHE A 132 6.01 -18.62 1.42
C PHE A 132 4.52 -18.79 1.15
N ASP A 133 3.86 -19.51 2.04
CA ASP A 133 2.43 -19.37 2.24
C ASP A 133 2.14 -18.10 3.05
N TRP A 134 1.12 -17.35 2.64
CA TRP A 134 0.77 -16.07 3.26
C TRP A 134 -0.55 -16.17 4.02
N VAL A 135 -0.59 -15.62 5.22
CA VAL A 135 -1.81 -15.52 6.04
C VAL A 135 -2.13 -14.06 6.35
N GLN A 136 -3.42 -13.74 6.42
CA GLN A 136 -3.87 -12.39 6.75
C GLN A 136 -3.53 -12.05 8.19
N THR A 137 -3.14 -10.80 8.41
CA THR A 137 -2.90 -10.21 9.72
C THR A 137 -3.29 -8.73 9.71
N LYS A 138 -3.12 -8.06 10.84
CA LYS A 138 -3.33 -6.63 11.00
C LYS A 138 -2.01 -5.91 11.27
N SER A 139 -1.81 -4.77 10.62
CA SER A 139 -0.73 -3.85 10.94
C SER A 139 -0.93 -3.25 12.35
N PRO A 140 0.08 -2.60 12.94
CA PRO A 140 -0.09 -1.84 14.18
C PRO A 140 -1.15 -0.72 14.06
N ALA A 141 -1.44 -0.24 12.85
CA ALA A 141 -2.51 0.71 12.57
C ALA A 141 -3.89 0.07 12.35
N GLY A 142 -3.98 -1.26 12.27
CA GLY A 142 -5.23 -2.00 12.04
C GLY A 142 -5.56 -2.30 10.57
N ALA A 143 -4.67 -1.92 9.64
CA ALA A 143 -4.82 -2.23 8.22
C ALA A 143 -4.60 -3.73 7.96
N THR A 144 -5.35 -4.31 7.03
CA THR A 144 -5.21 -5.70 6.62
C THR A 144 -3.98 -5.89 5.75
N GLN A 145 -3.08 -6.78 6.16
CA GLN A 145 -1.88 -7.14 5.40
C GLN A 145 -1.59 -8.63 5.52
N TRP A 146 -0.47 -9.07 4.95
CA TRP A 146 -0.11 -10.48 4.89
C TRP A 146 1.27 -10.71 5.49
N VAL A 147 1.44 -11.83 6.18
CA VAL A 147 2.72 -12.30 6.71
C VAL A 147 2.95 -13.76 6.31
N PRO A 148 4.21 -14.22 6.22
CA PRO A 148 4.49 -15.65 6.04
C PRO A 148 3.84 -16.47 7.17
N LYS A 149 3.22 -17.60 6.83
CA LYS A 149 2.52 -18.46 7.81
C LYS A 149 3.40 -18.89 8.98
N ASN A 150 4.70 -19.04 8.75
CA ASN A 150 5.70 -19.42 9.74
C ASN A 150 6.67 -18.26 10.07
N ALA A 151 6.20 -17.01 10.02
CA ALA A 151 7.04 -15.82 10.23
C ALA A 151 7.81 -15.86 11.56
N ASP A 152 7.24 -16.44 12.61
CA ASP A 152 7.86 -16.55 13.94
C ASP A 152 9.13 -17.43 13.94
N GLN A 153 9.29 -18.28 12.92
CA GLN A 153 10.47 -19.15 12.74
C GLN A 153 11.55 -18.52 11.86
N LEU A 154 11.29 -17.32 11.31
CA LEU A 154 12.19 -16.59 10.42
C LEU A 154 12.99 -15.49 11.16
N GLN A 155 12.90 -15.42 12.49
CA GLN A 155 13.69 -14.53 13.36
C GLN A 155 15.08 -15.11 13.64
#